data_AF-X1Q7Q9-F1
#
_entry.id   AF-X1Q7Q9-F1
#
_cell.length_a   1.000
_cell.length_b   1.000
_cell.length_c   1.000
_cell.angle_alpha   90.00
_cell.angle_beta   90.00
_cell.angle_gamma   90.00
#
_symmetry.space_group_name_H-M   'P 1'
#
loop_
_entity.id
_entity.type
_entity.pdbx_description
1 polymer ?
#
loop_
_entity_poly.entity_id
_entity_poly.type
_entity_poly.pdbx_seq_one_letter_code
_entity_poly.pdbx_strand_id
1 'polypeptide(L)'
;VEYLIVQTDVERAETITKRKVTFLTEQRLHGILDETEFISRLNELKLETVEIEMLIAEVQDKIESNISVPPRTTVVNWFKLGLIDAIALEKRLKSLGYKGEDLALFIEEATTKLTGEPTLPTKADILAWFKKKIIDMDKLKELFSDLGYPDWAIEYYAQAATS
;
A
#
# COMPACT_ATOMS: atom_id res chain seq x y z
N VAL A 1 5.94 41.20 -32.40
CA VAL A 1 7.00 40.18 -32.21
C VAL A 1 7.15 39.81 -30.73
N GLU A 2 7.07 40.77 -29.79
CA GLU A 2 7.09 40.50 -28.34
C GLU A 2 5.97 39.56 -27.84
N TYR A 3 4.75 39.65 -28.38
CA TYR A 3 3.61 38.82 -27.93
C TYR A 3 3.79 37.30 -28.19
N LEU A 4 4.52 36.93 -29.25
CA LEU A 4 4.77 35.52 -29.61
C LEU A 4 5.83 34.87 -28.71
N ILE A 5 6.81 35.65 -28.23
CA ILE A 5 7.89 35.17 -27.37
C ILE A 5 7.35 34.91 -25.94
N VAL A 6 6.48 35.79 -25.45
CA VAL A 6 5.83 35.63 -24.13
C VAL A 6 4.95 34.37 -24.07
N GLN A 7 4.19 34.07 -25.13
CA GLN A 7 3.38 32.84 -25.16
C GLN A 7 4.23 31.56 -25.16
N THR A 8 5.38 31.56 -25.84
CA THR A 8 6.25 30.37 -25.88
C THR A 8 6.94 30.11 -24.55
N ASP A 9 7.27 31.16 -23.80
CA ASP A 9 7.90 31.02 -22.48
C ASP A 9 6.91 30.59 -21.39
N VAL A 10 5.65 31.03 -21.46
CA VAL A 10 4.57 30.59 -20.55
C VAL A 10 4.25 29.11 -20.76
N GLU A 11 4.06 28.66 -22.01
CA GLU A 11 3.79 27.25 -22.32
C GLU A 11 4.94 26.32 -21.89
N ARG A 12 6.19 26.79 -22.03
CA ARG A 12 7.38 26.05 -21.55
C ARG A 12 7.42 25.96 -20.03
N ALA A 13 7.09 27.02 -19.32
CA ALA A 13 7.05 27.03 -17.86
C ALA A 13 5.97 26.07 -17.33
N GLU A 14 4.77 26.09 -17.91
CA GLU A 14 3.69 25.15 -17.56
C GLU A 14 4.08 23.68 -17.80
N THR A 15 4.76 23.41 -18.92
CA THR A 15 5.24 22.06 -19.25
C THR A 15 6.29 21.57 -18.26
N ILE A 16 7.19 22.44 -17.80
CA ILE A 16 8.21 22.11 -16.80
C ILE A 16 7.57 21.84 -15.44
N THR A 17 6.62 22.69 -15.01
CA THR A 17 5.88 22.51 -13.75
C THR A 17 5.12 21.20 -13.75
N LYS A 18 4.39 20.88 -14.84
CA LYS A 18 3.65 19.62 -14.96
C LYS A 18 4.55 18.39 -14.85
N ARG A 19 5.72 18.40 -15.50
CA ARG A 19 6.71 17.30 -15.39
C ARG A 19 7.24 17.15 -13.96
N LYS A 20 7.51 18.25 -13.26
CA LYS A 20 7.96 18.22 -11.86
C LYS A 20 6.88 17.67 -10.94
N VAL A 21 5.62 18.06 -11.14
CA VAL A 21 4.47 17.50 -10.40
C VAL A 21 4.39 15.99 -10.62
N THR A 22 4.40 15.52 -11.88
CA THR A 22 4.39 14.08 -12.18
C THR A 22 5.53 13.33 -11.49
N PHE A 23 6.75 13.89 -11.53
CA PHE A 23 7.91 13.28 -10.90
C PHE A 23 7.77 13.19 -9.37
N LEU A 24 7.29 14.25 -8.70
CA LEU A 24 7.06 14.25 -7.25
C LEU A 24 5.96 13.24 -6.86
N THR A 25 4.89 13.16 -7.66
CA THR A 25 3.80 12.19 -7.49
C THR A 25 4.33 10.76 -7.58
N GLU A 26 5.16 10.45 -8.59
CA GLU A 26 5.82 9.15 -8.72
C GLU A 26 6.72 8.83 -7.51
N GLN A 27 7.53 9.79 -7.05
CA GLN A 27 8.38 9.61 -5.87
C GLN A 27 7.56 9.30 -4.61
N ARG A 28 6.42 9.98 -4.42
CA ARG A 28 5.50 9.72 -3.30
C ARG A 28 4.83 8.35 -3.42
N LEU A 29 4.40 7.95 -4.62
CA LEU A 29 3.84 6.63 -4.91
C LEU A 29 4.83 5.50 -4.63
N HIS A 30 6.11 5.73 -4.91
CA HIS A 30 7.18 4.77 -4.65
C HIS A 30 7.72 4.82 -3.21
N GLY A 31 7.19 5.70 -2.36
CA GLY A 31 7.62 5.83 -0.97
C GLY A 31 9.00 6.44 -0.78
N ILE A 32 9.58 7.02 -1.85
CA ILE A 32 10.86 7.75 -1.81
C ILE A 32 10.72 9.07 -1.06
N LEU A 33 9.49 9.61 -1.04
CA LEU A 33 9.16 10.90 -0.47
C LEU A 33 8.02 10.72 0.54
N ASP A 34 8.15 11.32 1.72
CA ASP A 34 7.06 11.37 2.69
C ASP A 34 6.03 12.45 2.33
N GLU A 35 4.88 12.44 3.01
CA GLU A 35 3.78 13.37 2.71
C GLU A 35 4.15 14.83 2.99
N THR A 36 4.94 15.08 4.04
CA THR A 36 5.34 16.44 4.44
C THR A 36 6.35 17.02 3.46
N GLU A 37 7.29 16.21 3.00
CA GLU A 37 8.23 16.54 1.93
C GLU A 37 7.51 16.76 0.60
N PHE A 38 6.45 15.98 0.32
CA PHE A 38 5.70 16.07 -0.93
C PHE A 38 4.94 17.39 -1.00
N ILE A 39 4.26 17.74 0.09
CA ILE A 39 3.57 19.03 0.25
C ILE A 39 4.56 20.19 0.14
N SER A 40 5.70 20.10 0.81
CA SER A 40 6.72 21.17 0.77
C SER A 40 7.22 21.42 -0.65
N ARG A 41 7.52 20.35 -1.40
CA ARG A 41 8.00 20.47 -2.79
C ARG A 41 6.92 20.91 -3.77
N LEU A 42 5.65 20.56 -3.54
CA LEU A 42 4.55 21.10 -4.34
C LEU A 42 4.33 22.60 -4.08
N ASN A 43 4.48 23.06 -2.83
CA ASN A 43 4.42 24.48 -2.49
C ASN A 43 5.55 25.29 -3.16
N GLU A 44 6.76 24.73 -3.29
CA GLU A 44 7.87 25.37 -4.01
C GLU A 44 7.58 25.59 -5.50
N LEU A 45 6.67 24.81 -6.09
CA LEU A 45 6.22 24.98 -7.47
C LEU A 45 5.18 26.10 -7.64
N LYS A 46 4.83 26.80 -6.56
CA LYS A 46 3.81 27.87 -6.54
C LYS A 46 2.45 27.40 -7.06
N LEU A 47 2.12 26.13 -6.80
CA LEU A 47 0.79 25.59 -7.08
C LEU A 47 -0.22 26.17 -6.11
N GLU A 48 -1.46 26.30 -6.56
CA GLU A 48 -2.55 26.74 -5.70
C GLU A 48 -2.85 25.67 -4.66
N THR A 49 -3.24 26.08 -3.44
CA THR A 49 -3.53 25.14 -2.33
C THR A 49 -4.54 24.06 -2.74
N VAL A 50 -5.54 24.41 -3.54
CA VAL A 50 -6.56 23.48 -4.06
C VAL A 50 -5.95 22.42 -4.98
N GLU A 51 -4.98 22.79 -5.82
CA GLU A 51 -4.28 21.84 -6.70
C GLU A 51 -3.41 20.88 -5.90
N ILE A 52 -2.75 21.38 -4.85
CA ILE A 52 -1.96 20.57 -3.93
C ILE A 52 -2.85 19.55 -3.22
N GLU A 53 -3.99 19.97 -2.67
CA GLU A 53 -4.96 19.08 -2.03
C GLU A 53 -5.48 18.00 -2.99
N MET A 54 -5.79 18.37 -4.24
CA MET A 54 -6.20 17.42 -5.27
C MET A 54 -5.11 16.38 -5.59
N LEU A 55 -3.85 16.82 -5.69
CA LEU A 55 -2.72 15.93 -5.95
C LEU A 55 -2.46 14.98 -4.77
N ILE A 56 -2.59 15.47 -3.53
CA ILE A 56 -2.50 14.63 -2.34
C ILE A 56 -3.58 13.56 -2.39
N ALA A 57 -4.84 13.95 -2.62
CA ALA A 57 -5.96 13.01 -2.71
C ALA A 57 -5.76 11.98 -3.84
N GLU A 58 -5.33 12.41 -5.03
CA GLU A 58 -5.06 11.50 -6.15
C GLU A 58 -3.94 10.51 -5.83
N VAL A 59 -2.86 10.98 -5.18
CA VAL A 59 -1.76 10.12 -4.78
C VAL A 59 -2.18 9.17 -3.66
N GLN A 60 -2.97 9.63 -2.70
CA GLN A 60 -3.53 8.80 -1.63
C GLN A 60 -4.39 7.68 -2.23
N ASP A 61 -5.32 8.04 -3.13
CA ASP A 61 -6.18 7.09 -3.84
C ASP A 61 -5.36 6.11 -4.69
N LYS A 62 -4.28 6.56 -5.32
CA LYS A 62 -3.36 5.68 -6.06
C LYS A 62 -2.55 4.78 -5.15
N ILE A 63 -2.10 5.25 -3.99
CA ILE A 63 -1.45 4.41 -2.97
C ILE A 63 -2.44 3.33 -2.51
N GLU A 64 -3.69 3.71 -2.23
CA GLU A 64 -4.75 2.81 -1.75
C GLU A 64 -5.22 1.82 -2.83
N SER A 65 -5.33 2.25 -4.08
CA SER A 65 -5.75 1.42 -5.22
C SER A 65 -4.61 0.57 -5.80
N ASN A 66 -3.35 0.99 -5.66
CA ASN A 66 -2.17 0.23 -6.05
C ASN A 66 -1.74 -0.78 -4.98
N ILE A 67 -2.49 -0.91 -3.88
CA ILE A 67 -2.52 -2.13 -3.07
C ILE A 67 -3.14 -3.21 -3.94
N SER A 68 -2.31 -3.87 -4.76
CA SER A 68 -2.61 -5.09 -5.50
C SER A 68 -3.64 -5.92 -4.74
N VAL A 69 -4.89 -5.93 -5.22
CA VAL A 69 -5.98 -6.63 -4.55
C VAL A 69 -5.51 -8.08 -4.36
N PRO A 70 -5.28 -8.52 -3.12
CA PRO A 70 -4.67 -9.82 -2.90
C PRO A 70 -5.64 -10.88 -3.40
N PRO A 71 -5.15 -11.93 -4.08
CA PRO A 71 -6.03 -12.98 -4.56
C PRO A 71 -6.80 -13.61 -3.39
N ARG A 72 -8.01 -14.10 -3.66
CA ARG A 72 -8.92 -14.70 -2.66
C ARG A 72 -8.20 -15.66 -1.69
N THR A 73 -7.31 -16.50 -2.22
CA THR A 73 -6.52 -17.46 -1.44
C THR A 73 -5.63 -16.79 -0.40
N THR A 74 -5.02 -15.66 -0.74
CA THR A 74 -4.19 -14.86 0.17
C THR A 74 -5.03 -14.24 1.29
N VAL A 75 -6.19 -13.67 0.93
CA VAL A 75 -7.12 -13.06 1.89
C VAL A 75 -7.69 -14.09 2.88
N VAL A 76 -8.07 -15.28 2.39
CA VAL A 76 -8.53 -16.38 3.24
C VAL A 76 -7.40 -16.91 4.14
N ASN A 77 -6.16 -16.97 3.64
CA ASN A 77 -5.01 -17.37 4.47
C ASN A 77 -4.74 -16.37 5.59
N TRP A 78 -4.86 -15.06 5.35
CA TRP A 78 -4.73 -14.06 6.41
C TRP A 78 -5.73 -14.26 7.54
N PHE A 79 -6.97 -14.61 7.21
CA PHE A 79 -7.98 -14.90 8.22
C PHE A 79 -7.65 -16.18 9.00
N LYS A 80 -7.21 -17.24 8.32
CA LYS A 80 -6.77 -18.49 8.98
C LYS A 80 -5.57 -18.29 9.90
N LEU A 81 -4.72 -17.32 9.59
CA LEU A 81 -3.56 -16.96 10.40
C LEU A 81 -3.86 -15.89 11.46
N GLY A 82 -5.12 -15.47 11.60
CA GLY A 82 -5.53 -14.46 12.58
C GLY A 82 -5.00 -13.05 12.29
N LEU A 83 -4.51 -12.78 11.07
CA LEU A 83 -3.98 -11.47 10.68
C LEU A 83 -5.08 -10.47 10.34
N ILE A 84 -6.26 -10.97 9.98
CA ILE A 84 -7.46 -10.17 9.74
C ILE A 84 -8.65 -10.82 10.45
N ASP A 85 -9.60 -10.01 10.91
CA ASP A 85 -10.84 -10.48 11.50
C ASP A 85 -11.89 -10.83 10.43
N ALA A 86 -13.02 -11.38 10.86
CA ALA A 86 -14.10 -11.78 9.96
C ALA A 86 -14.69 -10.59 9.18
N ILE A 87 -14.71 -9.41 9.81
CA ILE A 87 -15.23 -8.16 9.23
C ILE A 87 -14.30 -7.68 8.09
N ALA A 88 -12.99 -7.70 8.31
CA ALA A 88 -11.98 -7.36 7.31
C ALA A 88 -11.90 -8.40 6.18
N LEU A 89 -12.11 -9.69 6.50
CA LEU A 89 -12.24 -10.75 5.49
C LEU A 89 -13.42 -10.48 4.56
N GLU A 90 -14.61 -10.21 5.13
CA GLU A 90 -15.82 -9.89 4.38
C GLU A 90 -15.62 -8.66 3.48
N LYS A 91 -15.06 -7.57 4.03
CA LYS A 91 -14.81 -6.33 3.28
C LYS A 91 -13.89 -6.58 2.08
N ARG A 92 -12.81 -7.34 2.27
CA ARG A 92 -11.84 -7.67 1.21
C ARG A 92 -12.42 -8.62 0.15
N LEU A 93 -13.24 -9.60 0.56
CA LEU A 93 -13.94 -10.48 -0.38
C LEU A 93 -14.99 -9.71 -1.20
N LYS A 94 -15.71 -8.76 -0.59
CA LYS A 94 -16.60 -7.84 -1.32
C LYS A 94 -15.84 -7.00 -2.34
N SER A 95 -14.68 -6.45 -1.97
CA SER A 95 -13.81 -5.69 -2.89
C SER A 95 -13.27 -6.54 -4.05
N LEU A 96 -13.16 -7.86 -3.87
CA LEU A 96 -12.81 -8.84 -4.92
C LEU A 96 -14.00 -9.21 -5.83
N GLY A 97 -15.19 -8.69 -5.56
CA GLY A 97 -16.40 -8.94 -6.36
C GLY A 97 -17.28 -10.09 -5.87
N TYR A 98 -16.92 -10.77 -4.77
CA TYR A 98 -17.76 -11.81 -4.17
C TYR A 98 -18.97 -11.19 -3.45
N LYS A 99 -20.17 -11.73 -3.69
CA LYS A 99 -21.43 -11.26 -3.12
C LYS A 99 -22.33 -12.44 -2.77
N GLY A 100 -23.28 -12.22 -1.86
CA GLY A 100 -24.35 -13.19 -1.58
C GLY A 100 -23.84 -14.47 -0.90
N GLU A 101 -24.37 -15.61 -1.35
CA GLU A 101 -24.14 -16.94 -0.77
C GLU A 101 -22.68 -17.39 -0.87
N ASP A 102 -21.97 -17.02 -1.94
CA ASP A 102 -20.55 -17.37 -2.11
C ASP A 102 -19.67 -16.76 -1.00
N LEU A 103 -19.99 -15.54 -0.57
CA LEU A 103 -19.26 -14.87 0.49
C LEU A 103 -19.48 -15.56 1.85
N ALA A 104 -20.71 -15.97 2.14
CA ALA A 104 -21.02 -16.72 3.35
C ALA A 104 -20.30 -18.07 3.37
N LEU A 105 -20.30 -18.79 2.23
CA LEU A 105 -19.58 -20.05 2.06
C LEU A 105 -18.07 -19.89 2.27
N PHE A 106 -17.45 -18.82 1.80
CA PHE A 106 -16.02 -18.59 2.02
C PHE A 106 -15.68 -18.25 3.48
N ILE A 107 -16.51 -17.46 4.14
CA ILE A 107 -16.33 -17.15 5.55
C ILE A 107 -16.48 -18.43 6.39
N GLU A 108 -17.48 -19.24 6.08
CA GLU A 108 -17.74 -20.53 6.74
C GLU A 108 -16.63 -21.56 6.47
N GLU A 109 -16.12 -21.66 5.24
CA GLU A 109 -14.98 -22.52 4.91
C GLU A 109 -13.73 -22.09 5.69
N ALA A 110 -13.50 -20.77 5.78
CA ALA A 110 -12.34 -20.21 6.44
C ALA A 110 -12.41 -20.42 7.97
N THR A 111 -13.59 -20.30 8.59
CA THR A 111 -13.79 -20.57 10.02
C THR A 111 -13.76 -22.05 10.36
N THR A 112 -14.32 -22.91 9.51
CA THR A 112 -14.37 -24.36 9.76
C THR A 112 -12.97 -25.00 9.69
N LYS A 113 -12.11 -24.52 8.78
CA LYS A 113 -10.72 -25.03 8.61
C LYS A 113 -9.71 -24.53 9.66
N LEU A 114 -10.08 -23.61 10.56
CA LEU A 114 -9.25 -23.23 11.71
C LEU A 114 -9.09 -24.34 12.76
N THR A 115 -9.87 -25.42 12.64
CA THR A 115 -9.80 -26.59 13.52
C THR A 115 -8.67 -27.57 13.17
N GLY A 116 -8.01 -27.40 12.03
CA GLY A 116 -6.78 -28.10 11.67
C GLY A 116 -5.54 -27.24 11.97
N GLU A 117 -4.43 -27.87 12.35
CA GLU A 117 -3.16 -27.19 12.66
C GLU A 117 -2.86 -26.10 11.61
N PRO A 118 -2.70 -24.83 12.02
CA PRO A 118 -2.43 -23.74 11.09
C PRO A 118 -1.08 -23.98 10.42
N THR A 119 -1.08 -24.15 9.10
CA THR A 119 0.16 -24.13 8.31
C THR A 119 0.89 -22.82 8.57
N LEU A 120 2.07 -22.91 9.17
CA LEU A 120 2.93 -21.76 9.44
C LEU A 120 3.23 -21.02 8.13
N PRO A 121 3.15 -19.68 8.13
CA PRO A 121 3.44 -18.88 6.95
C PRO A 121 4.91 -18.95 6.59
N THR A 122 5.26 -18.85 5.31
CA THR A 122 6.67 -18.83 4.93
C THR A 122 7.29 -17.46 5.23
N LYS A 123 8.62 -17.42 5.39
CA LYS A 123 9.37 -16.16 5.51
C LYS A 123 9.02 -15.15 4.40
N ALA A 124 8.87 -15.62 3.16
CA ALA A 124 8.53 -14.77 2.02
C ALA A 124 7.13 -14.16 2.16
N ASP A 125 6.17 -14.94 2.67
CA ASP A 125 4.81 -14.47 2.93
C ASP A 125 4.80 -13.40 4.02
N ILE A 126 5.49 -13.64 5.14
CA ILE A 126 5.57 -12.69 6.26
C ILE A 126 6.18 -11.36 5.81
N LEU A 127 7.29 -11.39 5.05
CA LEU A 127 7.92 -10.18 4.53
C LEU A 127 7.03 -9.47 3.49
N ALA A 128 6.32 -10.22 2.65
CA ALA A 128 5.35 -9.64 1.74
C ALA A 128 4.21 -8.94 2.48
N TRP A 129 3.76 -9.49 3.61
CA TRP A 129 2.71 -8.89 4.44
C TRP A 129 3.18 -7.63 5.16
N PHE A 130 4.40 -7.65 5.69
CA PHE A 130 5.01 -6.49 6.34
C PHE A 130 5.25 -5.35 5.34
N LYS A 131 5.80 -5.65 4.15
CA LYS A 131 5.97 -4.66 3.08
C LYS A 131 4.65 -4.03 2.63
N LYS A 132 3.58 -4.83 2.61
CA LYS A 132 2.22 -4.38 2.27
C LYS A 132 1.45 -3.79 3.46
N LYS A 133 2.10 -3.59 4.61
CA LYS A 133 1.50 -3.06 5.85
C LYS A 133 0.23 -3.81 6.30
N ILE A 134 0.16 -5.11 6.00
CA ILE A 134 -0.93 -5.98 6.48
C ILE A 134 -0.65 -6.41 7.93
N ILE A 135 0.63 -6.52 8.28
CA ILE A 135 1.12 -6.81 9.62
C ILE A 135 2.08 -5.71 10.05
N ASP A 136 2.15 -5.43 11.34
CA ASP A 136 3.09 -4.48 11.93
C ASP A 136 4.40 -5.17 12.36
N MET A 137 5.32 -4.39 12.93
CA MET A 137 6.63 -4.89 13.37
C MET A 137 6.50 -5.92 14.50
N ASP A 138 5.51 -5.75 15.39
CA ASP A 138 5.30 -6.66 16.51
C ASP A 138 4.80 -8.02 16.01
N LYS A 139 3.86 -8.02 15.06
CA LYS A 139 3.37 -9.23 14.42
C LYS A 139 4.40 -9.89 13.51
N LEU A 140 5.26 -9.10 12.84
CA LEU A 140 6.41 -9.64 12.12
C LEU A 140 7.36 -10.40 13.06
N LYS A 141 7.69 -9.81 14.22
CA LYS A 141 8.56 -10.45 15.23
C LYS A 141 7.96 -11.75 15.76
N GLU A 142 6.68 -11.73 16.10
CA GLU A 142 5.95 -12.92 16.55
C GLU A 142 6.05 -14.06 15.51
N LEU A 143 5.68 -13.78 14.25
CA LEU A 143 5.68 -14.78 13.19
C LEU A 143 7.08 -15.31 12.84
N PHE A 144 8.12 -14.46 12.89
CA PHE A 144 9.49 -14.90 12.66
C PHE A 144 10.06 -15.68 13.85
N SER A 145 9.68 -15.33 15.08
CA SER A 145 10.05 -16.06 16.29
C SER A 145 9.43 -17.46 16.29
N ASP A 146 8.18 -17.60 15.85
CA ASP A 146 7.51 -18.90 15.69
C ASP A 146 8.17 -19.79 14.63
N LEU A 147 8.83 -19.18 13.63
CA LEU A 147 9.66 -19.86 12.65
C LEU A 147 11.11 -20.14 13.15
N GLY A 148 11.45 -19.72 14.37
CA GLY A 148 12.75 -19.95 15.00
C GLY A 148 13.86 -18.97 14.59
N TYR A 149 13.52 -17.79 14.06
CA TYR A 149 14.51 -16.77 13.71
C TYR A 149 14.92 -15.94 14.94
N PRO A 150 16.21 -15.62 15.10
CA PRO A 150 16.69 -14.75 16.18
C PRO A 150 16.42 -13.26 15.88
N ASP A 151 16.15 -12.46 16.92
CA ASP A 151 15.75 -11.04 16.83
C ASP A 151 16.60 -10.19 15.87
N TRP A 152 17.93 -10.34 15.92
CA TRP A 152 18.85 -9.61 15.04
C TRP A 152 18.60 -9.90 13.55
N ALA A 153 18.19 -11.12 13.22
CA ALA A 153 17.85 -11.49 11.85
C ALA A 153 16.50 -10.91 11.44
N ILE A 154 15.55 -10.81 12.38
CA ILE A 154 14.22 -10.22 12.15
C ILE A 154 14.37 -8.73 11.80
N GLU A 155 15.18 -7.99 12.56
CA GLU A 155 15.45 -6.57 12.29
C GLU A 155 16.13 -6.36 10.93
N TYR A 156 17.10 -7.22 10.59
CA TYR A 156 17.73 -7.20 9.27
C TYR A 156 16.73 -7.42 8.14
N TYR A 157 15.82 -8.40 8.28
CA TYR A 157 14.79 -8.64 7.27
C TYR A 157 13.73 -7.54 7.20
N ALA A 158 13.38 -6.92 8.33
CA ALA A 158 12.47 -5.79 8.39
C ALA A 158 13.06 -4.58 7.63
N GLN A 159 14.34 -4.25 7.86
CA GLN A 159 15.02 -3.18 7.11
C GLN A 159 15.10 -3.50 5.61
N ALA A 160 15.46 -4.74 5.26
CA ALA A 160 15.55 -5.17 3.86
C ALA A 160 14.21 -5.18 3.12
N ALA A 161 13.08 -5.33 3.83
CA ALA A 161 11.74 -5.25 3.24
C ALA A 161 11.26 -3.81 3.01
N THR A 162 11.90 -2.84 3.67
CA THR A 162 11.53 -1.42 3.68
C THR A 162 12.54 -0.54 2.89
N SER A 163 13.71 -1.09 2.54
CA SER A 163 14.70 -0.49 1.62
C SER A 163 14.35 -0.79 0.16
#